data_AF-A0A847MI28-F1
#
_entry.id   AF-A0A847MI28-F1
#
_cell.length_a   1.000
_cell.length_b   1.000
_cell.length_c   1.000
_cell.angle_alpha   90.00
_cell.angle_beta   90.00
_cell.angle_gamma   90.00
#
_symmetry.space_group_name_H-M   'P 1'
#
loop_
_entity.id
_entity.type
_entity.pdbx_description
1 polymer ?
#
loop_
_entity_poly.entity_id
_entity_poly.type
_entity_poly.pdbx_seq_one_letter_code
_entity_poly.pdbx_strand_id
1 'polypeptide(L)'
;MGLDGIRLELLEIARSAGFQLIEIWDVKVIRPFPHSYFGKGKVEEIKVYLQKNPDICSVIIDTEISPSQQKNLEKAFNIKIYTKIALIHRIFAARARSSEGKIKVEVASLQYELSRLSGKGVEMSRLGGGIGTRGPGEQKIETERRQIKQKIAQLK
;
A
#
# COMPACT_ATOMS: atom_id res chain seq x y z
N MET A 1 2.42 -16.84 -20.28
CA MET A 1 2.91 -17.10 -18.91
C MET A 1 1.75 -17.68 -18.12
N GLY A 2 1.81 -18.95 -17.70
CA GLY A 2 0.76 -19.56 -16.87
C GLY A 2 0.78 -19.03 -15.43
N LEU A 3 -0.20 -19.44 -14.61
CA LEU A 3 -0.28 -19.10 -13.17
C LEU A 3 1.03 -19.38 -12.41
N ASP A 4 1.74 -20.45 -12.79
CA ASP A 4 3.03 -20.82 -12.18
C ASP A 4 4.12 -19.77 -12.41
N GLY A 5 4.12 -19.11 -13.58
CA GLY A 5 5.08 -18.05 -13.88
C GLY A 5 4.86 -16.79 -13.03
N ILE A 6 3.59 -16.43 -12.80
CA ILE A 6 3.23 -15.27 -11.97
C ILE A 6 3.62 -15.53 -10.51
N ARG A 7 3.38 -16.74 -10.01
CA ARG A 7 3.76 -17.15 -8.65
C ARG A 7 5.26 -17.10 -8.41
N LEU A 8 6.05 -17.60 -9.37
CA LEU A 8 7.52 -17.54 -9.30
C LEU A 8 8.01 -16.10 -9.28
N GLU A 9 7.46 -15.24 -10.14
CA GLU A 9 7.82 -13.82 -10.18
C GLU A 9 7.52 -13.13 -8.83
N LEU A 10 6.32 -13.33 -8.26
CA LEU A 10 5.95 -12.74 -6.98
C LEU A 10 6.86 -13.21 -5.84
N LEU A 11 7.23 -14.50 -5.84
CA LEU A 11 8.15 -15.09 -4.87
C LEU A 11 9.54 -14.44 -4.95
N GLU A 12 10.08 -14.27 -6.15
CA GLU A 12 11.38 -13.62 -6.36
C GLU A 12 11.39 -12.16 -5.92
N ILE A 13 10.31 -11.43 -6.21
CA ILE A 13 10.12 -10.04 -5.78
C ILE A 13 10.05 -9.96 -4.26
N ALA A 14 9.19 -10.77 -3.62
CA ALA A 14 9.03 -10.80 -2.17
C ALA A 14 10.37 -11.10 -1.48
N ARG A 15 11.09 -12.14 -1.94
CA ARG A 15 12.40 -12.51 -1.40
C ARG A 15 13.42 -11.38 -1.56
N SER A 16 13.47 -10.76 -2.74
CA SER A 16 14.38 -9.64 -3.02
C SER A 16 14.07 -8.40 -2.17
N ALA A 17 12.81 -8.22 -1.76
CA ALA A 17 12.36 -7.15 -0.87
C ALA A 17 12.58 -7.47 0.63
N GLY A 18 13.12 -8.65 0.94
CA GLY A 18 13.41 -9.11 2.31
C GLY A 18 12.24 -9.80 3.01
N PHE A 19 11.25 -10.28 2.27
CA PHE A 19 10.12 -11.03 2.83
C PHE A 19 10.33 -12.53 2.63
N GLN A 20 9.93 -13.31 3.64
CA GLN A 20 9.77 -14.75 3.51
C GLN A 20 8.29 -15.05 3.22
N LEU A 21 8.04 -15.75 2.12
CA LEU A 21 6.69 -16.10 1.71
C LEU A 21 6.26 -17.39 2.44
N ILE A 22 5.18 -17.31 3.20
CA ILE A 22 4.64 -18.43 3.98
C ILE A 22 3.58 -19.18 3.17
N GLU A 23 2.68 -18.46 2.52
CA GLU A 23 1.63 -19.05 1.70
C GLU A 23 1.21 -18.10 0.55
N ILE A 24 0.71 -18.69 -0.55
CA ILE A 24 0.16 -17.96 -1.70
C ILE A 24 -1.28 -18.38 -1.92
N TRP A 25 -2.17 -17.40 -2.06
CA TRP A 25 -3.58 -17.60 -2.34
C TRP A 25 -3.93 -17.05 -3.71
N ASP A 26 -4.39 -17.91 -4.62
CA ASP A 26 -4.96 -17.47 -5.89
C ASP A 26 -6.42 -17.08 -5.67
N VAL A 27 -6.70 -15.78 -5.68
CA VAL A 27 -8.06 -15.26 -5.48
C VAL A 27 -8.62 -14.74 -6.80
N LYS A 28 -9.61 -15.45 -7.35
CA LYS A 28 -10.35 -14.96 -8.52
C LYS A 28 -11.29 -13.82 -8.10
N VAL A 29 -11.01 -12.61 -8.56
CA VAL A 29 -11.86 -11.43 -8.35
C VAL A 29 -12.58 -11.10 -9.65
N ILE A 30 -13.89 -11.36 -9.71
CA ILE A 30 -14.72 -11.08 -10.90
C ILE A 30 -14.98 -9.57 -11.03
N ARG A 31 -15.28 -8.91 -9.90
CA ARG A 31 -15.51 -7.47 -9.83
C ARG A 31 -14.89 -6.93 -8.53
N PRO A 32 -13.97 -5.96 -8.59
CA PRO A 32 -13.36 -5.41 -7.39
C PRO A 32 -14.37 -4.58 -6.59
N PHE A 33 -14.40 -4.80 -5.28
CA PHE A 33 -15.24 -4.01 -4.38
C PHE A 33 -14.58 -2.67 -4.04
N PRO A 34 -15.29 -1.54 -4.13
CA PRO A 34 -14.69 -0.22 -3.84
C PRO A 34 -14.10 -0.09 -2.44
N HIS A 35 -14.65 -0.80 -1.46
CA HIS A 35 -14.23 -0.67 -0.06
C HIS A 35 -12.95 -1.45 0.26
N SER A 36 -12.81 -2.70 -0.21
CA SER A 36 -11.75 -3.62 0.23
C SER A 36 -11.12 -4.42 -0.91
N TYR A 37 -11.44 -4.12 -2.17
CA TYR A 37 -11.08 -4.91 -3.35
C TYR A 37 -11.73 -6.31 -3.38
N PHE A 38 -11.61 -7.08 -2.31
CA PHE A 38 -12.30 -8.35 -2.07
C PHE A 38 -13.71 -8.15 -1.50
N GLY A 39 -14.59 -9.12 -1.74
CA GLY A 39 -15.91 -9.18 -1.10
C GLY A 39 -15.84 -9.61 0.38
N LYS A 40 -16.88 -9.32 1.15
CA LYS A 40 -16.93 -9.54 2.61
C LYS A 40 -16.56 -10.98 3.02
N GLY A 41 -17.07 -11.99 2.32
CA GLY A 41 -16.77 -13.39 2.63
C GLY A 41 -15.29 -13.73 2.53
N LYS A 42 -14.62 -13.29 1.45
CA LYS A 42 -13.19 -13.52 1.26
C LYS A 42 -12.33 -12.71 2.25
N VAL A 43 -12.75 -11.51 2.61
CA VAL A 43 -12.10 -10.73 3.68
C VAL A 43 -12.17 -11.48 5.01
N GLU A 44 -13.33 -12.02 5.38
CA GLU A 44 -13.46 -12.76 6.64
C GLU A 44 -12.65 -14.06 6.62
N GLU A 45 -12.64 -14.79 5.50
CA GLU A 45 -11.84 -16.00 5.31
C GLU A 45 -10.34 -15.74 5.52
N ILE A 46 -9.79 -14.70 4.89
CA ILE A 46 -8.39 -14.30 5.05
C ILE A 46 -8.12 -13.86 6.50
N LYS A 47 -9.03 -13.11 7.10
CA LYS A 47 -8.90 -12.66 8.49
C LYS A 47 -8.84 -13.84 9.47
N VAL A 48 -9.73 -14.81 9.33
CA VAL A 48 -9.72 -16.03 10.16
C VAL A 48 -8.44 -16.81 9.95
N TYR A 49 -7.94 -16.90 8.72
CA TYR A 49 -6.66 -17.54 8.44
C TYR A 49 -5.49 -16.84 9.14
N LEU A 50 -5.41 -15.51 9.06
CA LEU A 50 -4.37 -14.73 9.73
C LEU A 50 -4.44 -14.86 11.26
N GLN A 51 -5.63 -14.89 11.83
CA GLN A 51 -5.82 -15.12 13.28
C GLN A 51 -5.31 -16.48 13.75
N LYS A 52 -5.39 -17.51 12.89
CA LYS A 52 -4.86 -18.85 13.19
C LYS A 52 -3.35 -18.97 12.97
N ASN A 53 -2.74 -18.02 12.27
CA ASN A 53 -1.33 -18.05 11.88
C ASN A 53 -0.62 -16.76 12.33
N PRO A 54 -0.37 -16.59 13.63
CA PRO A 54 0.18 -15.35 14.21
C PRO A 54 1.60 -15.01 13.73
N ASP A 55 2.34 -15.96 13.17
CA ASP A 55 3.68 -15.75 12.62
C ASP A 55 3.66 -14.92 11.32
N ILE A 56 2.50 -14.80 10.67
CA ILE A 56 2.34 -13.97 9.47
C ILE A 56 2.32 -12.50 9.90
N CYS A 57 3.34 -11.74 9.49
CA CYS A 57 3.52 -10.33 9.87
C CYS A 57 3.01 -9.33 8.83
N SER A 58 2.76 -9.76 7.60
CA SER A 58 2.27 -8.90 6.52
C SER A 58 1.56 -9.69 5.42
N VAL A 59 0.68 -9.01 4.69
CA VAL A 59 0.03 -9.55 3.48
C VAL A 59 0.53 -8.81 2.25
N ILE A 60 0.87 -9.55 1.20
CA ILE A 60 1.25 -8.99 -0.11
C ILE A 60 0.07 -9.16 -1.06
N ILE A 61 -0.32 -8.08 -1.72
CA ILE A 61 -1.34 -8.06 -2.77
C ILE A 61 -0.67 -7.76 -4.11
N ASP A 62 -0.73 -8.73 -5.02
CA ASP A 62 -0.06 -8.68 -6.33
C ASP A 62 -0.81 -7.84 -7.39
N THR A 63 -1.96 -7.29 -7.03
CA THR A 63 -2.73 -6.38 -7.89
C THR A 63 -2.71 -4.96 -7.35
N GLU A 64 -2.97 -4.00 -8.23
CA GLU A 64 -3.08 -2.62 -7.81
C GLU A 64 -4.40 -2.42 -7.04
N ILE A 65 -4.29 -1.88 -5.83
CA ILE A 65 -5.42 -1.49 -4.99
C ILE A 65 -5.30 -0.02 -4.63
N SER A 66 -6.43 0.67 -4.58
CA SER A 66 -6.50 2.06 -4.15
C SER A 66 -6.01 2.21 -2.71
N PRO A 67 -5.54 3.40 -2.31
CA PRO A 67 -5.09 3.63 -0.93
C PRO A 67 -6.19 3.38 0.11
N SER A 68 -7.44 3.71 -0.22
CA SER A 68 -8.59 3.46 0.65
C SER A 68 -8.83 1.96 0.83
N GLN A 69 -8.76 1.17 -0.24
CA GLN A 69 -8.88 -0.29 -0.17
C GLN A 69 -7.77 -0.91 0.68
N GLN A 70 -6.51 -0.50 0.47
CA GLN A 70 -5.39 -0.97 1.29
C GLN A 70 -5.63 -0.67 2.77
N LYS A 71 -5.97 0.58 3.11
CA LYS A 71 -6.23 0.99 4.49
C LYS A 71 -7.37 0.20 5.13
N ASN A 72 -8.44 -0.06 4.39
CA ASN A 72 -9.58 -0.82 4.88
C ASN A 72 -9.23 -2.28 5.12
N LEU A 73 -8.43 -2.88 4.23
CA LEU A 73 -7.92 -4.24 4.44
C LEU A 73 -6.93 -4.29 5.62
N GLU A 74 -6.01 -3.33 5.75
CA GLU A 74 -5.08 -3.25 6.90
C GLU A 74 -5.84 -3.17 8.22
N LYS A 75 -6.92 -2.38 8.27
CA LYS A 75 -7.82 -2.32 9.43
C LYS A 75 -8.56 -3.64 9.67
N ALA A 76 -9.07 -4.27 8.62
CA ALA A 76 -9.84 -5.51 8.73
C ALA A 76 -8.98 -6.68 9.24
N PHE A 77 -7.73 -6.73 8.80
CA PHE A 77 -6.77 -7.78 9.14
C PHE A 77 -5.90 -7.45 10.35
N ASN A 78 -5.87 -6.19 10.77
CA ASN A 78 -4.97 -5.68 11.81
C ASN A 78 -3.48 -5.99 11.54
N ILE A 79 -3.09 -5.92 10.26
CA ILE A 79 -1.74 -6.27 9.79
C ILE A 79 -1.35 -5.36 8.62
N LYS A 80 -0.04 -5.22 8.37
CA LYS A 80 0.45 -4.39 7.26
C LYS A 80 0.18 -5.06 5.93
N ILE A 81 -0.24 -4.26 4.95
CA ILE A 81 -0.41 -4.71 3.56
C ILE A 81 0.63 -4.06 2.68
N TYR A 82 1.28 -4.85 1.85
CA TYR A 82 2.18 -4.40 0.80
C TYR A 82 1.58 -4.70 -0.57
N THR A 83 1.80 -3.81 -1.54
CA THR A 83 1.51 -4.10 -2.95
C THR A 83 2.80 -4.49 -3.67
N LYS A 84 2.70 -5.19 -4.81
CA LYS A 84 3.87 -5.49 -5.66
C LYS A 84 4.71 -4.24 -5.96
N ILE A 85 4.07 -3.10 -6.25
CA ILE A 85 4.74 -1.82 -6.47
C ILE A 85 5.54 -1.40 -5.22
N ALA A 86 4.97 -1.51 -4.01
CA ALA A 86 5.69 -1.20 -2.77
C ALA A 86 6.94 -2.07 -2.58
N LEU A 87 6.86 -3.36 -2.92
CA LEU A 87 7.99 -4.27 -2.86
C LEU A 87 9.09 -3.88 -3.85
N ILE A 88 8.72 -3.51 -5.08
CA ILE A 88 9.66 -3.05 -6.10
C ILE A 88 10.42 -1.80 -5.63
N HIS A 89 9.72 -0.80 -5.08
CA HIS A 89 10.38 0.38 -4.50
C HIS A 89 11.38 0.00 -3.39
N ARG A 90 11.01 -0.96 -2.54
CA ARG A 90 11.87 -1.44 -1.45
C ARG A 90 13.12 -2.18 -1.96
N ILE A 91 12.99 -2.96 -3.05
CA ILE A 91 14.13 -3.61 -3.72
C ILE A 91 15.08 -2.54 -4.27
N PHE A 92 14.56 -1.53 -4.95
CA PHE A 92 15.40 -0.44 -5.46
C PHE A 92 16.11 0.30 -4.33
N ALA A 93 15.43 0.54 -3.20
CA ALA A 93 16.02 1.20 -2.04
C ALA A 93 17.17 0.37 -1.45
N ALA A 94 16.98 -0.94 -1.34
CA ALA A 94 18.00 -1.85 -0.86
C ALA A 94 19.22 -1.97 -1.80
N ARG A 95 19.02 -1.79 -3.11
CA ARG A 95 20.06 -1.94 -4.14
C ARG A 95 20.80 -0.65 -4.49
N ALA A 96 20.27 0.52 -4.16
CA ALA A 96 20.89 1.80 -4.48
C ALA A 96 22.23 2.00 -3.74
N ARG A 97 23.35 1.98 -4.49
CA ARG A 97 24.70 2.16 -3.92
C ARG A 97 25.27 3.56 -4.16
N SER A 98 25.17 4.07 -5.39
CA SER A 98 25.67 5.40 -5.74
C SER A 98 24.82 6.50 -5.12
N SER A 99 25.43 7.67 -4.89
CA SER A 99 24.72 8.85 -4.38
C SER A 99 23.56 9.25 -5.29
N GLU A 100 23.79 9.29 -6.60
CA GLU A 100 22.74 9.56 -7.59
C GLU A 100 21.61 8.50 -7.56
N GLY A 101 21.98 7.21 -7.45
CA GLY A 101 21.01 6.12 -7.36
C GLY A 101 20.14 6.22 -6.10
N LYS A 102 20.75 6.54 -4.96
CA LYS A 102 20.02 6.75 -3.69
C LYS A 102 19.01 7.88 -3.80
N ILE A 103 19.41 9.01 -4.39
CA ILE A 103 18.54 10.16 -4.63
C ILE A 103 17.35 9.78 -5.52
N LYS A 104 17.59 9.11 -6.66
CA LYS A 104 16.51 8.66 -7.56
C LYS A 104 15.51 7.75 -6.86
N VAL A 105 15.99 6.84 -6.02
CA VAL A 105 15.12 5.94 -5.28
C VAL A 105 14.36 6.64 -4.16
N GLU A 106 14.97 7.57 -3.46
CA GLU A 106 14.28 8.40 -2.47
C GLU A 106 13.15 9.20 -3.13
N VAL A 107 13.43 9.84 -4.27
CA VAL A 107 12.41 10.55 -5.07
C VAL A 107 11.28 9.61 -5.48
N ALA A 108 11.59 8.41 -5.98
CA ALA A 108 10.59 7.43 -6.38
C ALA A 108 9.74 6.94 -5.19
N SER A 109 10.36 6.77 -4.02
CA SER A 109 9.68 6.35 -2.79
C SER A 109 8.73 7.43 -2.28
N LEU A 110 9.16 8.69 -2.30
CA LEU A 110 8.34 9.85 -1.95
C LEU A 110 7.18 10.05 -2.94
N GLN A 111 7.41 9.83 -4.24
CA GLN A 111 6.34 9.87 -5.24
C GLN A 111 5.31 8.75 -5.02
N TYR A 112 5.77 7.55 -4.67
CA TYR A 112 4.88 6.45 -4.30
C TYR A 112 4.05 6.84 -3.08
N GLU A 113 4.67 7.31 -2.00
CA GLU A 113 3.98 7.77 -0.78
C GLU A 113 2.94 8.87 -1.08
N LEU A 114 3.30 9.84 -1.92
CA LEU A 114 2.40 10.90 -2.37
C LEU A 114 1.15 10.36 -3.08
N SER A 115 1.30 9.30 -3.88
CA SER A 115 0.16 8.64 -4.55
C SER A 115 -0.69 7.82 -3.58
N ARG A 116 -0.11 7.36 -2.47
CA ARG A 116 -0.80 6.64 -1.40
C ARG A 116 -1.43 7.55 -0.35
N LEU A 117 -1.08 8.83 -0.32
CA LEU A 117 -1.67 9.85 0.56
C LEU A 117 -3.15 10.08 0.21
N SER A 118 -4.02 9.34 0.89
CA SER A 118 -5.47 9.50 0.77
C SER A 118 -6.04 10.31 1.93
N GLY A 119 -6.85 11.31 1.57
CA GLY A 119 -7.80 11.99 2.45
C GLY A 119 -8.70 10.99 3.17
N LYS A 120 -9.16 11.27 4.40
CA LYS A 120 -10.50 10.77 4.79
C LYS A 120 -11.53 11.60 4.00
N GLY A 121 -11.65 11.35 2.71
CA GLY A 121 -12.70 11.93 1.90
C GLY A 121 -14.05 11.47 2.47
N VAL A 122 -14.95 12.41 2.66
CA VAL A 122 -16.34 12.28 3.16
C VAL A 122 -16.53 12.24 4.69
N GLU A 123 -15.70 11.56 5.48
CA GLU A 123 -15.93 11.46 6.94
C GLU A 123 -15.51 12.71 7.75
N MET A 124 -14.59 13.53 7.26
CA MET A 124 -14.20 14.79 7.94
C MET A 124 -14.85 16.04 7.37
N SER A 125 -15.47 15.95 6.19
CA SER A 125 -16.19 17.08 5.57
C SER A 125 -17.47 17.44 6.33
N ARG A 126 -18.05 16.52 7.12
CA ARG A 126 -19.28 16.79 7.89
C ARG A 126 -19.05 17.41 9.27
N LEU A 127 -17.84 17.34 9.82
CA LEU A 127 -17.51 17.96 11.12
C LEU A 127 -17.00 19.41 10.99
N GLY A 128 -16.70 19.87 9.76
CA GLY A 128 -16.36 21.26 9.44
C GLY A 128 -17.59 22.04 9.02
N GLY A 129 -18.46 22.39 9.98
CA GLY A 129 -19.67 23.19 9.76
C GLY A 129 -19.38 24.66 9.48
N GLY A 130 -18.69 24.98 8.38
CA GLY A 130 -18.44 26.36 7.96
C GLY A 130 -18.03 26.46 6.49
N ILE A 131 -18.80 27.24 5.72
CA ILE A 131 -18.57 27.55 4.30
C ILE A 131 -17.09 27.95 4.11
N GLY A 132 -16.33 27.15 3.35
CA GLY A 132 -14.96 27.46 2.93
C GLY A 132 -13.82 26.86 3.78
N THR A 133 -14.08 26.13 4.86
CA THR A 133 -13.01 25.57 5.71
C THR A 133 -12.81 24.06 5.52
N ARG A 134 -11.57 23.65 5.24
CA ARG A 134 -11.17 22.24 5.22
C ARG A 134 -11.09 21.70 6.64
N GLY A 135 -11.57 20.47 6.86
CA GLY A 135 -11.55 19.83 8.17
C GLY A 135 -10.13 19.56 8.69
N PRO A 136 -9.93 19.42 10.01
CA PRO A 136 -8.60 19.35 10.64
C PRO A 136 -7.70 18.23 10.10
N GLY A 137 -8.25 17.09 9.68
CA GLY A 137 -7.42 16.05 9.07
C GLY A 137 -7.24 16.18 7.55
N GLU A 138 -8.09 16.94 6.85
CA GLU A 138 -7.80 17.33 5.46
C GLU A 138 -6.62 18.31 5.42
N GLN A 139 -6.54 19.21 6.41
CA GLN A 139 -5.39 20.10 6.58
C GLN A 139 -4.10 19.33 6.86
N LYS A 140 -4.14 18.30 7.72
CA LYS A 140 -2.96 17.44 7.99
C LYS A 140 -2.45 16.77 6.71
N ILE A 141 -3.36 16.20 5.92
CA ILE A 141 -3.00 15.48 4.68
C ILE A 141 -2.48 16.45 3.61
N GLU A 142 -3.05 17.64 3.50
CA GLU A 142 -2.53 18.69 2.62
C GLU A 142 -1.15 19.19 3.07
N THR A 143 -0.93 19.31 4.37
CA THR A 143 0.37 19.70 4.94
C THR A 143 1.44 18.66 4.64
N GLU A 144 1.14 17.38 4.87
CA GLU A 144 2.02 16.26 4.57
C GLU A 144 2.31 16.14 3.07
N ARG A 145 1.27 16.30 2.24
CA ARG A 145 1.40 16.38 0.77
C ARG A 145 2.36 17.49 0.34
N ARG A 146 2.31 18.67 0.97
CA ARG A 146 3.21 19.79 0.68
C ARG A 146 4.65 19.47 1.12
N GLN A 147 4.83 18.90 2.30
CA GLN A 147 6.16 18.51 2.81
C GLN A 147 6.85 17.50 1.88
N ILE A 148 6.13 16.46 1.44
CA ILE A 148 6.66 15.47 0.49
C ILE A 148 7.03 16.13 -0.85
N LYS A 149 6.17 17.01 -1.39
CA LYS A 149 6.48 17.74 -2.63
C LYS A 149 7.72 18.62 -2.51
N GLN A 150 7.89 19.31 -1.38
CA GLN A 150 9.08 20.13 -1.11
C GLN A 150 10.34 19.26 -1.03
N LYS A 151 10.28 18.13 -0.33
CA LYS A 151 11.38 17.16 -0.24
C LYS A 151 11.78 16.64 -1.62
N ILE A 152 10.80 16.28 -2.47
CA ILE A 152 11.06 15.87 -3.86
C ILE A 152 11.75 16.98 -4.65
N ALA A 153 11.32 18.23 -4.48
CA ALA A 153 11.92 19.36 -5.19
C ALA A 153 13.36 19.67 -4.74
N GLN A 154 13.71 19.38 -3.48
CA GLN A 154 15.07 19.54 -2.96
C GLN A 154 16.04 18.44 -3.42
N LEU A 155 15.51 17.25 -3.72
CA LEU A 155 16.30 16.09 -4.15
C LEU A 155 16.54 16.05 -5.67
N LYS A 156 15.77 16.81 -6.44
CA LYS A 156 15.93 16.95 -7.90
C LYS A 156 16.91 18.05 -8.23
#